data_AF-A0A392Q5S5-F1
#
_entry.id   AF-A0A392Q5S5-F1
#
_cell.length_a   1.000
_cell.length_b   1.000
_cell.length_c   1.000
_cell.angle_alpha   90.00
_cell.angle_beta   90.00
_cell.angle_gamma   90.00
#
_symmetry.space_group_name_H-M   'P 1'
#
loop_
_entity.id
_entity.type
_entity.pdbx_description
1 polymer ?
#
loop_
_entity_poly.entity_id
_entity_poly.type
_entity_poly.pdbx_seq_one_letter_code
_entity_poly.pdbx_strand_id
1 'polypeptide(L)'
;YFVVANGIVSVHNLVMIAMDILGYKFHNRGLQLALIAVLDTMALALASSGDGAATAMAELGRNGNSHAKWNKICDNFEAYCNRGGGALIASFIGLILLLIVTVMSINKLLKLNRN
;
A
#
# COMPACT_ATOMS: atom_id res chain seq x y z
N TYR A 1 1.89 11.48 5.89
CA TYR A 1 2.46 10.86 4.67
C TYR A 1 1.65 9.67 4.16
N PHE A 2 0.82 9.02 4.99
CA PHE A 2 -0.14 7.97 4.56
C PHE A 2 -0.89 8.27 3.25
N VAL A 3 -1.49 9.46 3.13
CA VAL A 3 -2.21 9.88 1.91
C VAL A 3 -1.28 9.95 0.69
N VAL A 4 -0.07 10.48 0.88
CA VAL A 4 0.92 10.60 -0.20
C VAL A 4 1.42 9.21 -0.63
N ALA A 5 1.71 8.32 0.32
CA ALA A 5 2.10 6.94 0.06
C ALA A 5 1.02 6.19 -0.72
N ASN A 6 -0.24 6.24 -0.27
CA ASN A 6 -1.37 5.64 -0.95
C ASN A 6 -1.64 6.25 -2.34
N GLY A 7 -1.42 7.56 -2.49
CA GLY A 7 -1.49 8.24 -3.78
C GLY A 7 -0.46 7.72 -4.78
N ILE A 8 0.81 7.60 -4.38
CA ILE A 8 1.88 7.02 -5.21
C ILE A 8 1.53 5.60 -5.63
N VAL A 9 1.06 4.79 -4.68
CA VAL A 9 0.69 3.40 -4.90
C VAL A 9 -0.50 3.28 -5.86
N SER A 10 -1.48 4.19 -5.77
CA SER A 10 -2.61 4.24 -6.69
C SER A 10 -2.17 4.59 -8.11
N VAL A 11 -1.27 5.56 -8.26
CA VAL A 11 -0.67 5.91 -9.57
C VAL A 11 0.12 4.73 -10.13
N HIS A 12 0.93 4.05 -9.30
CA HIS A 12 1.65 2.83 -9.69
C HIS A 12 0.69 1.78 -10.27
N ASN A 13 -0.37 1.44 -9.56
CA ASN A 13 -1.37 0.47 -10.03
C ASN A 13 -2.04 0.89 -11.34
N LEU A 14 -2.41 2.17 -11.48
CA LEU A 14 -3.01 2.68 -12.72
C LEU A 14 -2.06 2.57 -13.91
N VAL A 15 -0.77 2.87 -13.70
CA VAL A 15 0.25 2.72 -14.74
C VAL A 15 0.40 1.25 -15.14
N MET A 16 0.42 0.33 -14.18
CA MET A 16 0.51 -1.11 -14.46
C MET A 16 -0.69 -1.62 -15.27
N ILE A 17 -1.91 -1.20 -14.90
CA ILE A 17 -3.14 -1.55 -15.63
C ILE A 17 -3.12 -0.95 -17.04
N ALA A 18 -2.69 0.31 -17.18
CA ALA A 18 -2.60 0.97 -18.48
C ALA A 18 -1.60 0.26 -19.41
N MET A 19 -0.44 -0.15 -18.90
CA MET A 19 0.55 -0.92 -19.67
C MET A 19 0.00 -2.26 -20.16
N ASP A 20 -0.79 -2.95 -19.33
CA ASP A 20 -1.43 -4.22 -19.68
C ASP A 20 -2.49 -4.03 -20.78
N ILE A 21 -3.35 -3.02 -20.65
CA ILE A 21 -4.39 -2.69 -21.65
C ILE A 21 -3.78 -2.25 -22.98
N LEU A 22 -2.71 -1.45 -22.94
CA LEU A 22 -2.03 -0.95 -24.14
C LEU A 22 -1.19 -2.05 -24.83
N GLY A 23 -1.10 -3.25 -24.25
CA GLY A 23 -0.42 -4.39 -24.84
C GLY A 23 1.10 -4.18 -24.98
N TYR A 24 1.70 -3.36 -24.12
CA TYR A 24 3.13 -3.04 -24.22
C TYR A 24 3.98 -4.26 -23.83
N LYS A 25 4.42 -5.01 -24.84
CA LYS A 25 5.32 -6.16 -24.66
C LYS A 25 6.76 -5.70 -24.74
N PHE A 26 7.50 -5.88 -23.65
CA PHE A 26 8.95 -5.76 -23.69
C PHE A 26 9.55 -6.95 -24.43
N HIS A 27 10.68 -6.71 -25.10
CA HIS A 27 11.41 -7.73 -25.86
C HIS A 27 11.86 -8.91 -24.97
N ASN A 28 12.18 -8.65 -23.69
CA ASN A 28 12.60 -9.65 -22.71
C ASN A 28 11.54 -9.87 -21.63
N ARG A 29 10.78 -10.96 -21.75
CA ARG A 29 9.69 -11.32 -20.80
C ARG A 29 10.18 -11.51 -19.36
N GLY A 30 11.39 -12.03 -19.16
CA GLY A 30 11.96 -12.22 -17.81
C GLY A 30 12.32 -10.90 -17.13
N LEU A 31 12.96 -9.99 -17.86
CA LEU A 31 13.29 -8.66 -17.33
C LEU A 31 12.02 -7.86 -16.99
N GLN A 32 11.00 -7.95 -17.84
CA GLN A 32 9.70 -7.31 -17.59
C GLN A 32 9.07 -7.80 -16.27
N LEU A 33 8.99 -9.13 -16.07
CA LEU A 33 8.42 -9.70 -14.85
C LEU A 33 9.25 -9.36 -13.60
N ALA A 34 10.58 -9.31 -13.73
CA ALA A 34 11.46 -8.91 -12.63
C ALA A 34 11.23 -7.45 -12.23
N LEU A 35 11.18 -6.54 -13.21
CA LEU A 35 10.90 -5.12 -12.95
C LEU A 35 9.53 -4.92 -12.30
N ILE A 36 8.50 -5.61 -12.78
CA ILE A 36 7.16 -5.58 -12.19
C ILE A 36 7.20 -6.04 -10.73
N ALA A 37 7.83 -7.18 -10.44
CA ALA A 37 7.93 -7.69 -9.07
C ALA A 37 8.70 -6.73 -8.14
N VAL A 38 9.76 -6.07 -8.62
CA VAL A 38 10.52 -5.10 -7.83
C VAL A 38 9.68 -3.85 -7.56
N LEU A 39 8.98 -3.31 -8.56
CA LEU A 39 8.13 -2.14 -8.36
C LEU A 39 6.95 -2.44 -7.42
N ASP A 40 6.32 -3.61 -7.56
CA ASP A 40 5.21 -4.05 -6.68
C ASP A 40 5.67 -4.22 -5.23
N THR A 41 6.86 -4.81 -5.01
CA THR A 41 7.42 -4.94 -3.66
C THR A 41 7.77 -3.58 -3.03
N MET A 42 8.31 -2.64 -3.82
CA MET A 42 8.54 -1.27 -3.37
C MET A 42 7.23 -0.56 -3.00
N ALA A 43 6.19 -0.69 -3.82
CA ALA A 43 4.87 -0.13 -3.55
C ALA A 43 4.24 -0.72 -2.27
N LEU A 44 4.35 -2.04 -2.09
CA LEU A 44 3.89 -2.74 -0.88
C LEU A 44 4.60 -2.24 0.38
N ALA A 45 5.94 -2.10 0.32
CA ALA A 45 6.73 -1.61 1.44
C ALA A 45 6.38 -0.16 1.80
N LEU A 46 6.20 0.69 0.79
CA LEU A 46 5.81 2.08 0.97
C LEU A 46 4.41 2.19 1.63
N ALA A 47 3.42 1.47 1.10
CA ALA A 47 2.07 1.43 1.67
C ALA A 47 2.07 0.91 3.12
N SER A 48 2.77 -0.21 3.38
CA SER A 48 2.87 -0.80 4.72
C SER A 48 3.48 0.18 5.73
N SER A 49 4.53 0.91 5.33
CA SER A 49 5.12 1.95 6.17
C SER A 49 4.13 3.09 6.45
N GLY A 50 3.35 3.51 5.45
CA GLY A 50 2.30 4.53 5.53
C GLY A 50 1.21 4.17 6.53
N ASP A 51 0.69 2.97 6.36
CA ASP A 51 -0.42 2.43 7.15
C ASP A 51 0.03 2.20 8.59
N GLY A 52 1.26 1.73 8.80
CA GLY A 52 1.84 1.53 10.13
C GLY A 52 1.88 2.82 10.95
N ALA A 53 2.42 3.92 10.42
CA ALA A 53 2.44 5.17 11.20
C ALA A 53 1.06 5.81 11.33
N ALA A 54 0.19 5.70 10.32
CA ALA A 54 -1.17 6.19 10.45
C ALA A 54 -1.94 5.40 11.52
N THR A 55 -1.70 4.09 11.64
CA THR A 55 -2.26 3.25 12.71
C THR A 55 -1.74 3.67 14.08
N ALA A 56 -0.44 3.91 14.22
CA ALA A 56 0.14 4.39 15.48
C ALA A 56 -0.44 5.74 15.91
N MET A 57 -0.61 6.67 14.96
CA MET A 57 -1.24 7.97 15.22
C MET A 57 -2.75 7.86 15.50
N ALA A 58 -3.44 6.92 14.85
CA ALA A 58 -4.86 6.64 15.12
C ALA A 58 -5.05 6.09 16.54
N GLU A 59 -4.18 5.18 16.99
CA GLU A 59 -4.18 4.65 18.35
C GLU A 59 -3.93 5.76 19.39
N LEU A 60 -2.91 6.61 19.15
CA LEU A 60 -2.65 7.78 19.99
C LEU A 60 -3.84 8.75 20.01
N GLY A 61 -4.50 8.97 18.85
CA GLY A 61 -5.66 9.85 18.75
C GLY A 61 -6.89 9.33 19.50
N ARG A 62 -7.09 8.01 19.53
CA ARG A 62 -8.26 7.36 20.13
C ARG A 62 -8.08 7.05 21.61
N ASN A 63 -6.94 6.49 21.98
CA ASN A 63 -6.68 6.06 23.35
C ASN A 63 -5.88 7.10 24.16
N GLY A 64 -5.12 7.96 23.50
CA GLY A 64 -4.18 8.88 24.16
C GLY A 64 -2.99 8.15 24.77
N ASN A 65 -2.08 8.90 25.38
CA ASN A 65 -0.98 8.36 26.18
C ASN A 65 -0.64 9.33 27.31
N SER A 66 -1.01 8.98 28.55
CA SER A 66 -0.75 9.81 29.73
C SER A 66 0.74 10.00 30.02
N HIS A 67 1.58 9.00 29.72
CA HIS A 67 3.03 9.07 29.90
C HIS A 67 3.64 10.14 28.98
N ALA A 68 3.22 10.18 27.72
CA ALA A 68 3.64 11.20 26.76
C ALA A 68 2.85 12.52 26.87
N LYS A 69 1.95 12.65 27.86
CA LYS A 69 0.99 13.76 28.00
C LYS A 69 0.15 14.01 26.73
N TRP A 70 -0.12 12.95 25.96
CA TRP A 70 -0.93 13.01 24.76
C TRP A 70 -2.39 12.76 25.12
N ASN A 71 -3.24 13.77 24.98
CA ASN A 71 -4.67 13.63 25.28
C ASN A 71 -5.45 13.03 24.11
N LYS A 72 -6.60 12.42 24.39
CA LYS A 72 -7.49 11.88 23.36
C LYS A 72 -8.01 13.01 22.47
N ILE A 73 -7.86 12.84 21.15
CA ILE A 73 -8.28 13.84 20.15
C ILE A 73 -9.64 13.43 19.56
N CYS A 74 -9.86 12.13 19.38
CA CYS A 74 -11.07 11.61 18.74
C CYS A 74 -12.37 11.91 19.50
N ASP A 75 -12.31 12.17 20.82
CA ASP A 75 -13.48 12.54 21.63
C ASP A 75 -14.07 13.91 21.22
N ASN A 76 -13.24 14.84 20.76
CA ASN A 76 -13.68 16.18 20.30
C ASN A 76 -13.95 16.22 18.79
N PHE A 77 -13.37 15.30 18.02
CA PHE A 77 -13.40 15.29 16.55
C PHE A 77 -13.84 13.93 16.00
N GLU A 78 -14.94 13.39 16.54
CA GLU A 78 -15.42 12.04 16.25
C GLU A 78 -15.68 11.81 14.74
N ALA A 79 -16.33 12.77 14.07
CA ALA A 79 -16.64 12.66 12.65
C ALA A 79 -15.37 12.56 11.77
N TYR A 80 -14.31 13.28 12.15
CA TYR A 80 -13.02 13.19 11.46
C TYR A 80 -12.34 11.86 11.75
N CYS A 81 -12.36 11.42 13.01
CA CYS A 81 -11.76 10.15 13.43
C CYS A 81 -12.44 8.94 12.75
N ASN A 82 -13.77 8.95 12.63
CA ASN A 82 -14.51 7.91 11.92
C ASN A 82 -14.19 7.87 10.42
N ARG A 83 -14.11 9.03 9.75
CA ARG A 83 -13.71 9.10 8.34
C ARG A 83 -12.26 8.65 8.12
N GLY A 84 -11.34 9.09 8.99
CA GLY A 84 -9.94 8.68 8.96
C GLY A 84 -9.76 7.19 9.19
N GLY A 85 -10.49 6.63 10.16
CA GLY A 85 -10.53 5.18 10.42
C GLY A 85 -11.06 4.39 9.23
N GLY A 86 -12.13 4.86 8.58
CA GLY A 86 -12.66 4.26 7.36
C GLY A 86 -11.63 4.25 6.21
N ALA A 87 -10.92 5.36 6.01
CA ALA A 87 -9.85 5.45 5.01
C ALA A 87 -8.67 4.51 5.33
N LEU A 88 -8.30 4.38 6.61
CA LEU A 88 -7.28 3.44 7.08
C LEU A 88 -7.68 1.98 6.78
N ILE A 89 -8.91 1.59 7.10
CA ILE A 89 -9.42 0.24 6.83
C ILE A 89 -9.38 -0.04 5.32
N ALA A 90 -9.83 0.91 4.50
CA ALA A 90 -9.79 0.78 3.04
C ALA A 90 -8.35 0.61 2.52
N SER A 91 -7.39 1.35 3.09
CA SER A 91 -5.97 1.20 2.76
C SER A 91 -5.43 -0.19 3.09
N PHE A 92 -5.75 -0.73 4.27
CA PHE A 92 -5.34 -2.10 4.63
C PHE A 92 -5.91 -3.15 3.68
N ILE A 93 -7.14 -2.98 3.20
CA ILE A 93 -7.71 -3.85 2.15
C ILE A 93 -6.87 -3.75 0.87
N GLY A 94 -6.53 -2.54 0.45
CA GLY A 94 -5.64 -2.29 -0.69
C GLY A 94 -4.24 -2.93 -0.51
N LEU A 95 -3.67 -2.84 0.69
CA LEU A 95 -2.38 -3.44 1.06
C LEU A 95 -2.41 -4.97 0.90
N ILE A 96 -3.49 -5.62 1.36
CA ILE A 96 -3.67 -7.08 1.22
C ILE A 96 -3.75 -7.46 -0.27
N LEU A 97 -4.50 -6.71 -1.07
CA LEU A 97 -4.59 -6.95 -2.51
C LEU A 97 -3.24 -6.79 -3.21
N LEU A 98 -2.48 -5.74 -2.87
CA LEU A 98 -1.12 -5.52 -3.37
C LEU A 98 -0.18 -6.66 -3.00
N LEU A 99 -0.30 -7.19 -1.79
CA LEU A 99 0.49 -8.34 -1.35
C LEU A 99 0.18 -9.58 -2.19
N ILE A 100 -1.10 -9.86 -2.47
CA ILE A 100 -1.52 -10.98 -3.33
C ILE A 100 -0.94 -10.81 -4.75
N VAL A 101 -1.05 -9.60 -5.33
CA VAL A 101 -0.48 -9.29 -6.65
C VAL A 101 1.03 -9.50 -6.68
N THR A 102 1.74 -8.99 -5.67
CA THR A 102 3.19 -9.14 -5.53
C THR A 102 3.61 -10.62 -5.49
N VAL A 103 2.91 -11.43 -4.71
CA VAL A 103 3.17 -12.89 -4.62
C VAL A 103 2.95 -13.57 -5.97
N MET A 104 1.88 -13.20 -6.70
CA MET A 104 1.64 -13.73 -8.04
C MET A 104 2.75 -13.33 -9.03
N SER A 105 3.21 -12.08 -8.99
CA SER A 105 4.31 -11.58 -9.83
C SER A 105 5.60 -12.37 -9.59
N ILE A 106 5.98 -12.57 -8.32
CA ILE A 106 7.16 -13.33 -7.93
C ILE A 106 7.04 -14.80 -8.35
N ASN A 107 5.88 -15.42 -8.13
CA ASN A 107 5.66 -16.82 -8.53
C ASN A 107 5.78 -17.01 -10.05
N LYS A 108 5.29 -16.05 -10.86
CA LYS A 108 5.46 -16.09 -12.31
C LYS A 108 6.93 -15.95 -12.72
N LEU A 109 7.67 -15.04 -12.06
CA LEU A 109 9.10 -14.85 -12.30
C LEU A 109 9.90 -16.11 -11.98
N LEU A 110 9.65 -16.73 -10.82
CA LEU A 110 10.31 -17.96 -10.40
C LEU A 110 10.03 -19.13 -11.34
N LYS A 111 8.79 -19.26 -11.82
CA LYS A 111 8.43 -20.27 -12.84
C LYS A 111 9.15 -20.06 -14.16
N LEU A 112 9.29 -18.80 -14.60
CA LEU A 112 10.01 -18.49 -15.84
C LEU A 112 11.50 -18.81 -15.71
N ASN A 113 12.14 -18.50 -14.58
CA ASN A 113 13.56 -18.78 -14.36
C ASN A 113 13.89 -20.28 -14.27
N ARG A 114 12.89 -21.14 -14.04
CA ARG A 114 13.06 -22.60 -13.95
C ARG A 114 12.93 -23.30 -15.31
N ASN A 115 12.31 -22.66 -16.30
CA ASN A 115 12.06 -23.19 -17.65
C ASN A 115 13.14 -22.76 -18.63
#